data_AF-T1GAC3-F1
#
_entry.id   AF-T1GAC3-F1
#
_cell.length_a   1.000
_cell.length_b   1.000
_cell.length_c   1.000
_cell.angle_alpha   90.00
_cell.angle_beta   90.00
_cell.angle_gamma   90.00
#
_symmetry.space_group_name_H-M   'P 1'
#
loop_
_entity.id
_entity.type
_entity.pdbx_description
1 polymer ?
#
loop_
_entity_poly.entity_id
_entity_poly.type
_entity_poly.pdbx_seq_one_letter_code
_entity_poly.pdbx_strand_id
1 'polypeptide(L)'
;MWSVWRTVLEENEKLARARLAAIEVFQQQIADEAKVLRDYKLAVSKKCLNNIVNVQKELHLSVAEVDRTKKQYFDEEHCAHDVRDKARDIEEKLKKKKGSFFQSITSLQKNSARVTSRKELLEEKSTGARNDYILSLAASNAHQNRYFTVDLQTTMTSMEHYVFERDGGKFPSQSSQERDDSKTPVLEEESEDESPKEPSQPPPPLETSFEANFEANFEANFDDAFGSQHPATIKEESIEEDEEEEASGAQKVVVGGRASIPEELEPDQLARLQNLKESNA
;
A
#
# COMPACT_ATOMS: atom_id res chain seq x y z
N MET A 1 22.51 -78.28 17.92
CA MET A 1 22.64 -77.64 16.58
C MET A 1 21.32 -76.98 16.16
N TRP A 2 20.17 -77.67 16.20
CA TRP A 2 18.87 -77.08 15.84
C TRP A 2 18.38 -75.92 16.75
N SER A 3 18.60 -75.99 18.07
CA SER A 3 18.22 -74.91 19.01
C SER A 3 18.96 -73.60 18.75
N VAL A 4 20.22 -73.68 18.33
CA VAL A 4 21.03 -72.50 17.98
C VAL A 4 20.48 -71.84 16.71
N TRP A 5 20.21 -72.62 15.67
CA TRP A 5 19.59 -72.12 14.43
C TRP A 5 18.21 -71.48 14.66
N ARG A 6 17.38 -72.08 15.52
CA ARG A 6 16.10 -71.50 15.92
C ARG A 6 16.29 -70.13 16.59
N THR A 7 17.21 -70.03 17.55
CA THR A 7 17.48 -68.77 18.27
C THR A 7 17.96 -67.68 17.30
N VAL A 8 18.86 -68.02 16.37
CA VAL A 8 19.33 -67.06 15.34
C VAL A 8 18.18 -66.57 14.46
N LEU A 9 17.27 -67.45 14.04
CA LEU A 9 16.09 -67.06 13.26
C LEU A 9 15.14 -66.17 14.04
N GLU A 10 14.88 -66.49 15.31
CA GLU A 10 14.03 -65.69 16.20
C GLU A 10 14.61 -64.28 16.44
N GLU A 11 15.92 -64.17 16.68
CA GLU A 11 16.59 -62.88 16.84
C GLU A 11 16.64 -62.08 15.53
N ASN A 12 16.87 -62.75 14.39
CA ASN A 12 16.81 -62.10 13.07
C ASN A 12 15.40 -61.54 12.79
N GLU A 13 14.36 -62.29 13.14
CA GLU A 13 12.97 -61.84 13.00
C GLU A 13 12.67 -60.63 13.91
N LYS A 14 13.14 -60.64 15.17
CA LYS A 14 13.02 -59.48 16.06
C LYS A 14 13.73 -58.25 15.49
N LEU A 15 14.93 -58.41 14.97
CA LEU A 15 15.69 -57.32 14.33
C LEU A 15 14.95 -56.76 13.11
N ALA A 16 14.40 -57.62 12.26
CA ALA A 16 13.60 -57.20 11.11
C ALA A 16 12.35 -56.40 11.54
N ARG A 17 11.64 -56.85 12.58
CA ARG A 17 10.49 -56.11 13.14
C ARG A 17 10.90 -54.75 13.71
N ALA A 18 12.01 -54.67 14.45
CA ALA A 18 12.53 -53.43 15.00
C ALA A 18 12.88 -52.42 13.89
N ARG A 19 13.52 -52.88 12.80
CA ARG A 19 13.82 -52.05 11.63
C ARG A 19 12.56 -51.51 10.95
N LEU A 20 11.54 -52.35 10.76
CA LEU A 20 10.27 -51.90 10.18
C LEU A 20 9.57 -50.86 11.06
N ALA A 21 9.56 -51.06 12.37
CA ALA A 21 9.00 -50.09 13.32
C ALA A 21 9.75 -48.75 13.28
N ALA A 22 11.09 -48.77 13.21
CA ALA A 22 11.90 -47.57 13.06
C ALA A 22 11.60 -46.82 11.75
N ILE A 23 11.48 -47.54 10.63
CA ILE A 23 11.11 -46.96 9.33
C ILE A 23 9.73 -46.31 9.39
N GLU A 24 8.75 -46.95 10.04
CA GLU A 24 7.40 -46.40 10.20
C GLU A 24 7.40 -45.10 11.01
N VAL A 25 8.19 -45.05 12.10
CA VAL A 25 8.39 -43.83 12.90
C VAL A 25 9.05 -42.73 12.07
N PHE A 26 10.09 -43.04 11.30
CA PHE A 26 10.74 -42.05 10.43
C PHE A 26 9.79 -41.53 9.35
N GLN A 27 8.99 -42.39 8.74
CA GLN A 27 8.00 -41.98 7.75
C GLN A 27 6.98 -41.01 8.36
N GLN A 28 6.40 -41.35 9.51
CA GLN A 28 5.35 -40.54 10.15
C GLN A 28 5.89 -39.24 10.76
N GLN A 29 7.03 -39.29 11.46
CA GLN A 29 7.55 -38.13 12.21
C GLN A 29 8.44 -37.20 11.40
N ILE A 30 9.06 -37.69 10.32
CA ILE A 30 9.99 -36.90 9.51
C ILE A 30 9.36 -36.60 8.16
N ALA A 31 9.04 -37.63 7.36
CA ALA A 31 8.62 -37.43 5.98
C ALA A 31 7.24 -36.76 5.88
N ASP A 32 6.25 -37.27 6.61
CA ASP A 32 4.89 -36.72 6.58
C ASP A 32 4.84 -35.33 7.23
N GLU A 33 5.56 -35.12 8.34
CA GLU A 33 5.67 -33.80 8.97
C GLU A 33 6.35 -32.76 8.08
N ALA A 34 7.44 -33.12 7.41
CA ALA A 34 8.13 -32.23 6.47
C ALA A 34 7.21 -31.85 5.30
N LYS A 35 6.39 -32.78 4.81
CA LYS A 35 5.40 -32.51 3.77
C LYS A 35 4.34 -31.51 4.24
N VAL A 36 3.79 -31.70 5.44
CA VAL A 36 2.83 -30.76 6.05
C VAL A 36 3.45 -29.38 6.24
N LEU A 37 4.69 -29.31 6.73
CA LEU A 37 5.42 -28.05 6.92
C LEU A 37 5.62 -27.32 5.58
N ARG A 38 6.02 -28.05 4.53
CA ARG A 38 6.20 -27.50 3.19
C ARG A 38 4.89 -26.92 2.64
N ASP A 39 3.80 -27.68 2.74
CA ASP A 39 2.49 -27.27 2.23
C ASP A 39 1.96 -26.05 2.99
N TYR A 40 2.15 -26.01 4.31
CA TYR A 40 1.85 -24.86 5.15
C TYR A 40 2.66 -23.62 4.73
N LYS A 41 3.99 -23.77 4.56
CA LYS A 41 4.88 -22.67 4.16
C LYS A 41 4.47 -22.09 2.80
N LEU A 42 4.14 -22.95 1.84
CA LEU A 42 3.63 -22.51 0.54
C LEU A 42 2.30 -21.73 0.66
N ALA A 43 1.39 -22.19 1.51
CA ALA A 43 0.12 -21.51 1.72
C ALA A 43 0.29 -20.12 2.37
N VAL A 44 1.13 -20.03 3.41
CA VAL A 44 1.44 -18.75 4.07
C VAL A 44 2.16 -17.80 3.13
N SER A 45 3.20 -18.27 2.42
CA SER A 45 3.91 -17.43 1.45
C SER A 45 2.99 -16.85 0.38
N LYS A 46 2.05 -17.64 -0.17
CA LYS A 46 1.05 -17.14 -1.13
C LYS A 46 0.16 -16.05 -0.52
N LYS A 47 -0.32 -16.25 0.72
CA LYS A 47 -1.15 -15.26 1.40
C LYS A 47 -0.38 -13.96 1.68
N CYS A 48 0.85 -14.06 2.16
CA CYS A 48 1.73 -12.93 2.43
C CYS A 48 2.03 -12.12 1.15
N LEU A 49 2.36 -12.81 0.06
CA LEU A 49 2.61 -12.18 -1.25
C LEU A 49 1.37 -11.46 -1.79
N ASN A 50 0.20 -12.11 -1.75
CA ASN A 50 -1.03 -11.46 -2.18
C ASN A 50 -1.36 -10.22 -1.34
N ASN A 51 -1.11 -10.27 -0.03
CA ASN A 51 -1.34 -9.14 0.86
C ASN A 51 -0.40 -7.97 0.54
N ILE A 52 0.91 -8.20 0.45
CA ILE A 52 1.88 -7.12 0.24
C ILE A 52 1.71 -6.47 -1.15
N VAL A 53 1.34 -7.24 -2.18
CA VAL A 53 1.03 -6.69 -3.51
C VAL A 53 -0.16 -5.73 -3.45
N ASN A 54 -1.21 -6.07 -2.68
CA ASN A 54 -2.35 -5.16 -2.50
C ASN A 54 -1.93 -3.87 -1.79
N VAL A 55 -1.13 -3.97 -0.73
CA VAL A 55 -0.63 -2.78 -0.01
C VAL A 55 0.26 -1.92 -0.92
N GLN A 56 1.12 -2.53 -1.74
CA GLN A 56 1.93 -1.81 -2.73
C GLN A 56 1.05 -1.07 -3.76
N LYS A 57 -0.05 -1.69 -4.20
CA LYS A 57 -1.03 -1.07 -5.07
C LYS A 57 -1.70 0.15 -4.43
N GLU A 58 -2.13 0.02 -3.18
CA GLU A 58 -2.74 1.13 -2.43
C GLU A 58 -1.74 2.29 -2.22
N LEU A 59 -0.48 1.98 -1.91
CA LEU A 59 0.58 2.97 -1.78
C LEU A 59 0.80 3.72 -3.10
N HIS A 60 0.93 2.99 -4.21
CA HIS A 60 1.09 3.62 -5.52
C HIS A 60 -0.09 4.55 -5.87
N LEU A 61 -1.34 4.09 -5.67
CA LEU A 61 -2.51 4.92 -5.92
C LEU A 61 -2.51 6.18 -5.05
N SER A 62 -2.06 6.09 -3.79
CA SER A 62 -1.95 7.28 -2.92
C SER A 62 -0.91 8.28 -3.42
N VAL A 63 0.20 7.83 -4.00
CA VAL A 63 1.22 8.71 -4.61
C VAL A 63 0.69 9.35 -5.89
N ALA A 64 0.01 8.59 -6.75
CA ALA A 64 -0.62 9.13 -7.95
C ALA A 64 -1.67 10.21 -7.63
N GLU A 65 -2.40 10.04 -6.53
CA GLU A 65 -3.37 11.02 -6.03
C GLU A 65 -2.69 12.32 -5.56
N VAL A 66 -1.50 12.25 -4.97
CA VAL A 66 -0.69 13.43 -4.62
C VAL A 66 -0.32 14.21 -5.89
N ASP A 67 0.14 13.53 -6.95
CA ASP A 67 0.49 14.21 -8.20
C ASP A 67 -0.74 14.85 -8.87
N ARG A 68 -1.89 14.17 -8.84
CA ARG A 68 -3.16 14.68 -9.37
C ARG A 68 -3.61 15.94 -8.63
N THR A 69 -3.68 15.88 -7.31
CA THR A 69 -4.14 17.00 -6.46
C THR A 69 -3.15 18.16 -6.45
N LYS A 70 -1.84 17.88 -6.52
CA LYS A 70 -0.81 18.90 -6.71
C LYS A 70 -1.06 19.69 -7.99
N LYS A 71 -1.22 19.01 -9.12
CA LYS A 71 -1.48 19.67 -10.40
C LYS A 71 -2.71 20.56 -10.33
N GLN A 72 -3.82 20.04 -9.81
CA GLN A 72 -5.06 20.79 -9.63
C GLN A 72 -4.85 22.05 -8.77
N TYR A 73 -4.12 21.94 -7.66
CA TYR A 73 -3.80 23.10 -6.83
C TYR A 73 -3.04 24.18 -7.62
N PHE A 74 -2.02 23.81 -8.39
CA PHE A 74 -1.27 24.79 -9.20
C PHE A 74 -2.14 25.45 -10.29
N ASP A 75 -3.00 24.68 -10.96
CA ASP A 75 -3.90 25.18 -12.00
C ASP A 75 -4.91 26.20 -11.41
N GLU A 76 -5.52 25.87 -10.26
CA GLU A 76 -6.47 26.76 -9.59
C GLU A 76 -5.80 27.98 -8.96
N GLU A 77 -4.59 27.84 -8.39
CA GLU A 77 -3.83 28.96 -7.84
C GLU A 77 -3.42 29.95 -8.94
N HIS A 78 -3.04 29.45 -10.12
CA HIS A 78 -2.74 30.29 -11.27
C HIS A 78 -3.97 31.11 -11.69
N CYS A 79 -5.14 30.47 -11.81
CA CYS A 79 -6.40 31.15 -12.12
C CYS A 79 -6.79 32.20 -11.07
N ALA A 80 -6.62 31.89 -9.78
CA ALA A 80 -6.91 32.80 -8.67
C ALA A 80 -5.96 34.02 -8.69
N HIS A 81 -4.68 33.80 -8.99
CA HIS A 81 -3.68 34.86 -9.09
C HIS A 81 -4.03 35.87 -10.20
N ASP A 82 -4.39 35.39 -11.40
CA ASP A 82 -4.73 36.26 -12.53
C ASP A 82 -5.93 37.17 -12.23
N VAL A 83 -6.96 36.64 -11.56
CA VAL A 83 -8.12 37.43 -11.17
C VAL A 83 -7.81 38.40 -10.03
N ARG A 84 -6.88 38.06 -9.13
CA ARG A 84 -6.40 38.96 -8.08
C ARG A 84 -5.69 40.18 -8.66
N ASP A 85 -4.84 39.99 -9.67
CA ASP A 85 -4.18 41.08 -10.37
C ASP A 85 -5.18 41.97 -11.12
N LYS A 86 -6.12 41.37 -11.87
CA LYS A 86 -7.20 42.10 -12.55
C LYS A 86 -8.05 42.92 -11.55
N ALA A 87 -8.38 42.36 -10.40
CA ALA A 87 -9.13 43.04 -9.35
C ALA A 87 -8.37 44.26 -8.82
N ARG A 88 -7.06 44.10 -8.53
CA ARG A 88 -6.19 45.18 -8.05
C ARG A 88 -6.12 46.34 -9.04
N ASP A 89 -5.97 46.03 -10.33
CA ASP A 89 -5.87 47.05 -11.39
C ASP A 89 -7.18 47.85 -11.56
N ILE A 90 -8.34 47.17 -11.47
CA ILE A 90 -9.65 47.84 -11.52
C ILE A 90 -9.86 48.71 -10.29
N GLU A 91 -9.49 48.22 -9.11
CA GLU A 91 -9.60 48.97 -7.86
C GLU A 91 -8.70 50.22 -7.86
N GLU A 92 -7.50 50.13 -8.44
CA GLU A 92 -6.59 51.27 -8.60
C GLU A 92 -7.14 52.31 -9.58
N LYS A 93 -7.71 51.88 -10.72
CA LYS A 93 -8.40 52.77 -11.68
C LYS A 93 -9.58 53.50 -11.02
N LEU A 94 -10.35 52.80 -10.17
CA LEU A 94 -11.47 53.36 -9.44
C LEU A 94 -11.00 54.40 -8.40
N LYS A 95 -9.95 54.08 -7.61
CA LYS A 95 -9.36 55.00 -6.61
C LYS A 95 -8.83 56.29 -7.22
N LYS A 96 -8.16 56.20 -8.38
CA LYS A 96 -7.62 57.37 -9.09
C LYS A 96 -8.70 58.19 -9.82
N LYS A 97 -9.96 57.72 -9.83
CA LYS A 97 -11.05 58.23 -10.69
C LYS A 97 -10.60 58.38 -12.16
N LYS A 98 -9.61 57.59 -12.58
CA LYS A 98 -9.05 57.56 -13.95
C LYS A 98 -9.68 56.37 -14.67
N GLY A 99 -10.89 56.59 -15.17
CA GLY A 99 -11.50 55.72 -16.18
C GLY A 99 -11.00 56.08 -17.58
N SER A 100 -11.20 55.18 -18.55
CA SER A 100 -11.11 55.55 -19.97
C SER A 100 -12.08 56.71 -20.26
N PHE A 101 -11.77 57.58 -21.23
CA PHE A 101 -12.60 58.75 -21.58
C PHE A 101 -14.05 58.40 -21.93
N PHE A 102 -14.30 57.14 -22.31
CA PHE A 102 -15.62 56.59 -22.63
C PHE A 102 -16.23 55.70 -21.52
N GLN A 103 -15.51 55.47 -20.41
CA GLN A 103 -15.97 54.63 -19.30
C GLN A 103 -16.56 55.49 -18.17
N SER A 104 -17.84 55.31 -17.87
CA SER A 104 -18.47 55.98 -16.73
C SER A 104 -18.01 55.41 -15.38
N ILE A 105 -18.06 56.21 -14.32
CA ILE A 105 -17.76 55.77 -12.95
C ILE A 105 -18.68 54.61 -12.54
N THR A 106 -19.96 54.68 -12.90
CA THR A 106 -20.95 53.64 -12.60
C THR A 106 -20.63 52.32 -13.30
N SER A 107 -20.19 52.33 -14.56
CA SER A 107 -19.81 51.10 -15.26
C SER A 107 -18.52 50.51 -14.68
N LEU A 108 -17.58 51.35 -14.24
CA LEU A 108 -16.37 50.91 -13.55
C LEU A 108 -16.67 50.27 -12.18
N GLN A 109 -17.62 50.82 -11.42
CA GLN A 109 -18.10 50.24 -10.15
C GLN A 109 -18.76 48.87 -10.36
N LYS A 110 -19.63 48.73 -11.38
CA LYS A 110 -20.26 47.46 -11.72
C LYS A 110 -19.22 46.41 -12.12
N ASN A 111 -18.22 46.79 -12.91
CA ASN A 111 -17.12 45.91 -13.30
C ASN A 111 -16.26 45.49 -12.09
N SER A 112 -15.92 46.43 -11.21
CA SER A 112 -15.20 46.17 -9.95
C SER A 112 -15.95 45.16 -9.07
N ALA A 113 -17.26 45.33 -8.88
CA ALA A 113 -18.08 44.39 -8.12
C ALA A 113 -18.07 42.98 -8.76
N ARG A 114 -18.22 42.89 -10.08
CA ARG A 114 -18.19 41.61 -10.81
C ARG A 114 -16.85 40.90 -10.67
N VAL A 115 -15.74 41.61 -10.84
CA VAL A 115 -14.40 41.01 -10.73
C VAL A 115 -14.07 40.63 -9.30
N THR A 116 -14.52 41.41 -8.31
CA THR A 116 -14.36 41.07 -6.88
C THR A 116 -15.10 39.77 -6.53
N SER A 117 -16.35 39.62 -6.97
CA SER A 117 -17.10 38.37 -6.75
C SER A 117 -16.44 37.16 -7.44
N ARG A 118 -15.92 37.33 -8.66
CA ARG A 118 -15.16 36.27 -9.34
C ARG A 118 -13.86 35.92 -8.62
N LYS A 119 -13.17 36.92 -8.06
CA LYS A 119 -11.95 36.74 -7.27
C LYS A 119 -12.23 35.85 -6.06
N GLU A 120 -13.27 36.18 -5.28
CA GLU A 120 -13.66 35.43 -4.09
C GLU A 120 -13.96 33.95 -4.41
N LEU A 121 -14.70 33.68 -5.49
CA LEU A 121 -15.00 32.32 -5.93
C LEU A 121 -13.74 31.52 -6.29
N LEU A 122 -12.79 32.13 -7.01
CA LEU A 122 -11.55 31.44 -7.40
C LEU A 122 -10.58 31.29 -6.22
N GLU A 123 -10.55 32.23 -5.28
CA GLU A 123 -9.77 32.09 -4.04
C GLU A 123 -10.30 30.97 -3.15
N GLU A 124 -11.63 30.80 -3.08
CA GLU A 124 -12.25 29.65 -2.42
C GLU A 124 -11.87 28.34 -3.11
N LYS A 125 -11.94 28.30 -4.45
CA LYS A 125 -11.60 27.11 -5.23
C LYS A 125 -10.12 26.72 -5.10
N SER A 126 -9.19 27.69 -5.16
CA SER A 126 -7.76 27.46 -4.91
C SER A 126 -7.53 26.95 -3.47
N THR A 127 -8.23 27.53 -2.49
CA THR A 127 -8.14 27.09 -1.09
C THR A 127 -8.61 25.65 -0.94
N GLY A 128 -9.70 25.25 -1.59
CA GLY A 128 -10.17 23.87 -1.64
C GLY A 128 -9.14 22.93 -2.24
N ALA A 129 -8.61 23.24 -3.43
CA ALA A 129 -7.61 22.42 -4.10
C ALA A 129 -6.31 22.29 -3.29
N ARG A 130 -5.88 23.35 -2.60
CA ARG A 130 -4.74 23.32 -1.67
C ARG A 130 -4.98 22.38 -0.49
N ASN A 131 -6.17 22.44 0.10
CA ASN A 131 -6.53 21.57 1.22
C ASN A 131 -6.53 20.10 0.79
N ASP A 132 -7.09 19.80 -0.38
CA ASP A 132 -7.09 18.45 -0.95
C ASP A 132 -5.68 17.93 -1.20
N TYR A 133 -4.78 18.76 -1.74
CA TYR A 133 -3.37 18.42 -1.91
C TYR A 133 -2.65 18.18 -0.58
N ILE A 134 -2.89 18.99 0.45
CA ILE A 134 -2.28 18.78 1.77
C ILE A 134 -2.78 17.48 2.40
N LEU A 135 -4.08 17.18 2.28
CA LEU A 135 -4.67 15.95 2.79
C LEU A 135 -4.14 14.72 2.06
N SER A 136 -4.05 14.75 0.72
CA SER A 136 -3.48 13.65 -0.06
C SER A 136 -2.00 13.42 0.27
N LEU A 137 -1.22 14.50 0.43
CA LEU A 137 0.19 14.43 0.81
C LEU A 137 0.37 13.81 2.21
N ALA A 138 -0.45 14.21 3.18
CA ALA A 138 -0.42 13.64 4.52
C ALA A 138 -0.81 12.15 4.51
N ALA A 139 -1.83 11.77 3.75
CA ALA A 139 -2.28 10.39 3.61
C ALA A 139 -1.20 9.50 2.95
N SER A 140 -0.59 9.97 1.86
CA SER A 140 0.48 9.26 1.16
C SER A 140 1.72 9.05 2.03
N ASN A 141 2.14 10.08 2.78
CA ASN A 141 3.24 9.95 3.74
C ASN A 141 2.92 8.94 4.86
N ALA A 142 1.68 8.94 5.37
CA ALA A 142 1.25 7.97 6.37
C ALA A 142 1.23 6.54 5.83
N HIS A 143 0.73 6.34 4.60
CA HIS A 143 0.78 5.05 3.90
C HIS A 143 2.21 4.58 3.66
N GLN A 144 3.10 5.46 3.19
CA GLN A 144 4.50 5.13 2.96
C GLN A 144 5.20 4.69 4.25
N ASN A 145 5.02 5.46 5.33
CA ASN A 145 5.58 5.11 6.63
C ASN A 145 5.08 3.76 7.13
N ARG A 146 3.76 3.51 7.04
CA ARG A 146 3.16 2.24 7.43
C ARG A 146 3.70 1.07 6.58
N TYR A 147 3.80 1.26 5.27
CA TYR A 147 4.31 0.23 4.35
C TYR A 147 5.69 -0.27 4.76
N PHE A 148 6.63 0.65 5.00
CA PHE A 148 8.01 0.28 5.35
C PHE A 148 8.17 -0.19 6.80
N THR A 149 7.47 0.41 7.76
CA THR A 149 7.67 0.11 9.18
C THR A 149 6.82 -1.05 9.69
N VAL A 150 5.68 -1.33 9.04
CA VAL A 150 4.70 -2.33 9.49
C VAL A 150 4.50 -3.41 8.44
N ASP A 151 4.03 -3.06 7.25
CA ASP A 151 3.49 -4.07 6.33
C ASP A 151 4.60 -4.96 5.74
N LEU A 152 5.73 -4.38 5.34
CA LEU A 152 6.89 -5.15 4.85
C LEU A 152 7.48 -6.03 5.96
N GLN A 153 7.71 -5.47 7.14
CA GLN A 153 8.24 -6.20 8.30
C GLN A 153 7.32 -7.36 8.70
N THR A 154 6.01 -7.11 8.78
CA THR A 154 5.01 -8.13 9.12
C THR A 154 5.01 -9.25 8.09
N THR A 155 5.15 -8.91 6.80
CA THR A 155 5.21 -9.89 5.71
C THR A 155 6.43 -10.79 5.85
N MET A 156 7.61 -10.21 6.09
CA MET A 156 8.86 -10.96 6.30
C MET A 156 8.78 -11.89 7.52
N THR A 157 8.42 -11.35 8.68
CA THR A 157 8.32 -12.14 9.92
C THR A 157 7.27 -13.25 9.79
N SER A 158 6.15 -13.00 9.11
CA SER A 158 5.12 -14.03 8.87
C SER A 158 5.61 -15.17 7.98
N MET A 159 6.54 -14.89 7.06
CA MET A 159 7.16 -15.93 6.22
C MET A 159 8.24 -16.73 6.97
N GLU A 160 8.87 -16.14 8.00
CA GLU A 160 9.96 -16.74 8.77
C GLU A 160 9.50 -17.58 9.97
N HIS A 161 8.42 -17.17 10.65
CA HIS A 161 8.04 -17.67 11.98
C HIS A 161 7.87 -19.20 12.08
N TYR A 162 7.53 -19.89 10.99
CA TYR A 162 7.26 -21.34 11.03
C TYR A 162 8.46 -22.26 10.81
N VAL A 163 9.58 -21.74 10.31
CA VAL A 163 10.77 -22.56 10.03
C VAL A 163 11.56 -22.81 11.33
N PHE A 164 11.69 -21.79 12.18
CA PHE A 164 12.54 -21.86 13.37
C PHE A 164 11.92 -22.64 14.54
N GLU A 165 10.60 -22.68 14.66
CA GLU A 165 9.91 -23.35 15.77
C GLU A 165 9.86 -24.89 15.63
N ARG A 166 10.00 -25.42 14.41
CA ARG A 166 9.87 -26.86 14.10
C ARG A 166 11.21 -27.54 13.85
N ASP A 167 12.10 -26.91 13.10
CA ASP A 167 13.36 -27.55 12.68
C ASP A 167 14.44 -27.51 13.77
N GLY A 168 14.41 -26.52 14.67
CA GLY A 168 15.38 -26.40 15.76
C GLY A 168 15.25 -27.43 16.88
N GLY A 169 14.08 -28.06 17.03
CA GLY A 169 13.77 -28.94 18.17
C GLY A 169 13.84 -30.44 17.91
N LYS A 170 13.74 -30.90 16.65
CA LYS A 170 13.57 -32.34 16.33
C LYS A 170 14.83 -33.05 15.87
N PHE A 171 15.77 -32.34 15.23
CA PHE A 171 17.02 -32.94 14.78
C PHE A 171 18.00 -33.39 15.87
N PRO A 172 18.18 -32.69 17.02
CA PRO A 172 19.16 -33.13 18.02
C PRO A 172 18.75 -34.43 18.75
N SER A 173 17.45 -34.73 18.84
CA SER A 173 16.91 -35.87 19.61
C SER A 173 17.10 -37.22 18.92
N GLN A 174 17.17 -37.27 17.59
CA GLN A 174 17.22 -38.54 16.83
C GLN A 174 18.64 -39.11 16.69
N SER A 175 19.67 -38.25 16.71
CA SER A 175 21.09 -38.68 16.74
C SER A 175 21.47 -39.48 18.00
N SER A 176 20.65 -39.39 19.05
CA SER A 176 20.83 -40.15 20.29
C SER A 176 20.19 -41.54 20.21
N GLN A 177 19.15 -41.73 19.37
CA GLN A 177 18.46 -43.00 19.20
C GLN A 177 19.28 -43.98 18.34
N GLU A 178 19.93 -43.49 17.26
CA GLU A 178 20.77 -44.33 16.38
C GLU A 178 22.04 -44.86 17.05
N ARG A 179 22.53 -44.16 18.10
CA ARG A 179 23.76 -44.55 18.81
C ARG A 179 23.58 -45.69 19.81
N ASP A 180 22.36 -45.93 20.28
CA ASP A 180 22.12 -46.96 21.32
C ASP A 180 21.88 -48.36 20.70
N ASP A 181 21.29 -48.41 19.50
CA ASP A 181 21.05 -49.66 18.76
C ASP A 181 22.32 -50.27 18.11
N SER A 182 23.45 -49.55 18.18
CA SER A 182 24.71 -49.92 17.51
C SER A 182 25.64 -50.80 18.35
N LYS A 183 25.25 -51.25 19.55
CA LYS A 183 26.16 -51.99 20.45
C LYS A 183 25.95 -53.52 20.45
N THR A 184 26.43 -54.18 19.41
CA THR A 184 26.85 -55.61 19.44
C THR A 184 28.01 -55.86 18.47
N PRO A 185 28.93 -56.81 18.77
CA PRO A 185 30.33 -56.73 18.37
C PRO A 185 30.60 -57.09 16.91
N VAL A 186 31.54 -56.34 16.34
CA VAL A 186 32.18 -56.53 15.03
C VAL A 186 32.85 -57.91 14.96
N LEU A 187 32.55 -58.67 13.92
CA LEU A 187 33.45 -59.71 13.40
C LEU A 187 34.14 -59.13 12.17
N GLU A 188 35.46 -59.09 12.24
CA GLU A 188 36.38 -58.71 11.17
C GLU A 188 36.26 -59.71 10.01
N GLU A 189 36.14 -59.20 8.78
CA GLU A 189 36.66 -59.86 7.59
C GLU A 189 37.44 -58.84 6.75
N GLU A 190 38.66 -59.22 6.42
CA GLU A 190 39.67 -58.46 5.67
C GLU A 190 39.41 -58.44 4.15
N SER A 191 40.07 -57.47 3.50
CA SER A 191 40.55 -57.44 2.10
C SER A 191 39.50 -57.11 1.01
N GLU A 192 39.76 -56.33 -0.05
CA GLU A 192 41.00 -56.00 -0.76
C GLU A 192 41.01 -54.54 -1.27
N ASP A 193 42.22 -54.14 -1.66
CA ASP A 193 42.76 -52.85 -2.09
C ASP A 193 42.40 -52.50 -3.56
N GLU A 194 41.97 -51.25 -3.83
CA GLU A 194 42.26 -50.56 -5.09
C GLU A 194 42.24 -49.03 -4.90
N SER A 195 43.41 -48.40 -5.04
CA SER A 195 43.62 -46.93 -5.04
C SER A 195 43.53 -46.33 -6.47
N PRO A 196 43.75 -45.01 -6.68
CA PRO A 196 42.85 -43.88 -6.41
C PRO A 196 42.55 -43.03 -7.68
N LYS A 197 41.47 -42.23 -7.69
CA LYS A 197 41.33 -41.11 -8.64
C LYS A 197 40.73 -39.85 -7.98
N GLU A 198 41.53 -38.80 -8.00
CA GLU A 198 41.31 -37.43 -7.52
C GLU A 198 40.63 -36.56 -8.61
N PRO A 199 40.31 -35.26 -8.39
CA PRO A 199 39.19 -34.72 -7.62
C PRO A 199 38.10 -34.03 -8.50
N SER A 200 37.01 -33.72 -7.80
CA SER A 200 35.82 -32.93 -8.16
C SER A 200 36.03 -31.64 -8.98
N GLN A 201 35.21 -31.46 -10.02
CA GLN A 201 34.79 -30.13 -10.48
C GLN A 201 33.71 -29.56 -9.55
N PRO A 202 33.71 -28.26 -9.23
CA PRO A 202 32.62 -27.64 -8.48
C PRO A 202 31.37 -27.46 -9.37
N PRO A 203 30.14 -27.61 -8.84
CA PRO A 203 28.93 -27.28 -9.57
C PRO A 203 28.83 -25.76 -9.81
N PRO A 204 28.20 -25.31 -10.92
CA PRO A 204 28.07 -23.89 -11.24
C PRO A 204 27.19 -23.15 -10.21
N PRO A 205 27.37 -21.83 -10.03
CA PRO A 205 26.63 -21.06 -9.03
C PRO A 205 25.14 -20.98 -9.40
N LEU A 206 24.29 -21.29 -8.44
CA LEU A 206 22.82 -21.30 -8.50
C LEU A 206 22.21 -19.90 -8.28
N GLU A 207 22.92 -18.82 -8.64
CA GLU A 207 22.54 -17.45 -8.26
C GLU A 207 22.05 -16.56 -9.40
N THR A 208 22.12 -16.98 -10.67
CA THR A 208 21.63 -16.13 -11.79
C THR A 208 20.21 -16.44 -12.24
N SER A 209 19.65 -17.59 -11.84
CA SER A 209 18.35 -18.07 -12.32
C SER A 209 17.17 -17.72 -11.42
N PHE A 210 17.43 -17.40 -10.14
CA PHE A 210 16.38 -16.98 -9.20
C PHE A 210 16.13 -15.46 -9.28
N GLU A 211 17.20 -14.66 -9.38
CA GLU A 211 17.13 -13.19 -9.51
C GLU A 211 16.37 -12.76 -10.76
N ALA A 212 16.71 -13.34 -11.93
CA ALA A 212 16.08 -13.01 -13.21
C ALA A 212 14.59 -13.38 -13.27
N ASN A 213 14.18 -14.44 -12.56
CA ASN A 213 12.78 -14.85 -12.49
C ASN A 213 11.96 -14.00 -11.50
N PHE A 214 12.60 -13.38 -10.50
CA PHE A 214 11.95 -12.45 -9.60
C PHE A 214 11.74 -11.09 -10.28
N GLU A 215 12.77 -10.58 -10.97
CA GLU A 215 12.74 -9.28 -11.64
C GLU A 215 11.77 -9.26 -12.82
N ALA A 216 11.76 -10.31 -13.66
CA ALA A 216 10.82 -10.42 -14.77
C ALA A 216 9.35 -10.56 -14.32
N ASN A 217 9.09 -11.27 -13.21
CA ASN A 217 7.74 -11.37 -12.64
C ASN A 217 7.31 -10.08 -11.91
N PHE A 218 8.25 -9.25 -11.48
CA PHE A 218 7.96 -7.95 -10.90
C PHE A 218 7.61 -6.95 -12.00
N GLU A 219 8.44 -6.81 -13.05
CA GLU A 219 8.17 -5.91 -14.19
C GLU A 219 6.87 -6.25 -14.92
N ALA A 220 6.62 -7.54 -15.20
CA ALA A 220 5.40 -7.96 -15.91
C ALA A 220 4.12 -7.70 -15.10
N ASN A 221 4.16 -7.84 -13.77
CA ASN A 221 3.00 -7.56 -12.91
C ASN A 221 2.88 -6.08 -12.53
N PHE A 222 3.96 -5.31 -12.58
CA PHE A 222 3.95 -3.87 -12.31
C PHE A 222 3.31 -3.10 -13.46
N ASP A 223 3.68 -3.41 -14.71
CA ASP A 223 3.14 -2.73 -15.89
C ASP A 223 1.65 -3.06 -16.10
N ASP A 224 1.22 -4.29 -15.81
CA ASP A 224 -0.19 -4.72 -15.94
C ASP A 224 -1.08 -4.27 -14.76
N ALA A 225 -0.50 -4.01 -13.58
CA ALA A 225 -1.24 -3.53 -12.41
C ALA A 225 -1.47 -2.00 -12.38
N PHE A 226 -0.66 -1.22 -13.12
CA PHE A 226 -0.69 0.26 -13.11
C PHE A 226 -0.80 0.89 -14.50
N GLY A 227 -0.60 0.15 -15.58
CA GLY A 227 -0.65 0.62 -16.96
C GLY A 227 -2.07 0.68 -17.52
N SER A 228 -2.84 1.71 -17.17
CA SER A 228 -3.86 2.31 -18.05
C SER A 228 -4.55 3.51 -17.38
N GLN A 229 -3.93 4.69 -17.46
CA GLN A 229 -4.61 5.98 -17.63
C GLN A 229 -3.59 7.12 -17.77
N HIS A 230 -3.02 7.25 -18.95
CA HIS A 230 -2.59 8.56 -19.43
C HIS A 230 -3.83 9.29 -19.97
N PRO A 231 -4.32 10.38 -19.36
CA PRO A 231 -5.23 11.26 -20.07
C PRO A 231 -4.45 11.96 -21.18
N ALA A 232 -4.95 11.81 -22.40
CA ALA A 232 -4.47 12.49 -23.58
C ALA A 232 -4.29 13.99 -23.32
N THR A 233 -3.15 14.51 -23.78
CA THR A 233 -2.82 15.94 -23.83
C THR A 233 -3.98 16.72 -24.45
N ILE A 234 -4.70 17.48 -23.62
CA ILE A 234 -5.64 18.50 -24.07
C ILE A 234 -4.80 19.59 -24.72
N LYS A 235 -5.03 19.84 -26.00
CA LYS A 235 -4.49 20.99 -26.72
C LYS A 235 -4.97 22.26 -26.02
N GLU A 236 -4.04 23.15 -25.70
CA GLU A 236 -4.34 24.53 -25.31
C GLU A 236 -5.17 25.18 -26.43
N GLU A 237 -6.45 25.39 -26.14
CA GLU A 237 -7.31 26.24 -26.95
C GLU A 237 -7.28 27.61 -26.27
N SER A 238 -6.63 28.55 -26.95
CA SER A 238 -6.58 29.97 -26.61
C SER A 238 -7.99 30.49 -26.40
N ILE A 239 -8.28 30.96 -25.19
CA ILE A 239 -9.54 31.63 -24.86
C ILE A 239 -9.48 33.02 -25.51
N GLU A 240 -10.17 33.15 -26.64
CA GLU A 240 -10.53 34.43 -27.23
C GLU A 240 -11.49 35.18 -26.28
N GLU A 241 -11.22 36.45 -26.05
CA GLU A 241 -12.06 37.36 -25.28
C GLU A 241 -13.25 37.78 -26.14
N ASP A 242 -14.41 37.13 -25.96
CA ASP A 242 -15.68 37.67 -26.46
C ASP A 242 -16.32 38.58 -25.40
N GLU A 243 -16.25 39.88 -25.67
CA GLU A 243 -17.11 40.88 -25.06
C GLU A 243 -18.53 40.76 -25.64
N GLU A 244 -19.39 39.96 -25.01
CA GLU A 244 -20.83 40.03 -25.28
C GLU A 244 -21.57 40.76 -24.16
N GLU A 245 -22.05 41.96 -24.48
CA GLU A 245 -23.22 42.57 -23.88
C GLU A 245 -24.45 41.74 -24.28
N GLU A 246 -25.20 41.21 -23.31
CA GLU A 246 -26.58 40.79 -23.55
C GLU A 246 -27.47 41.11 -22.33
N ALA A 247 -28.64 41.62 -22.67
CA ALA A 247 -29.63 42.22 -21.79
C ALA A 247 -30.63 41.18 -21.26
N SER A 248 -31.16 41.47 -20.08
CA SER A 248 -32.48 41.05 -19.56
C SER A 248 -33.07 39.71 -19.99
N GLY A 249 -33.14 38.76 -19.06
CA GLY A 249 -34.02 37.60 -19.15
C GLY A 249 -34.28 36.99 -17.77
N ALA A 250 -35.31 37.47 -17.09
CA ALA A 250 -35.76 36.88 -15.83
C ALA A 250 -36.31 35.47 -16.08
N GLN A 251 -35.70 34.45 -15.47
CA GLN A 251 -36.34 33.14 -15.27
C GLN A 251 -36.06 32.61 -13.87
N LYS A 252 -37.15 32.51 -13.10
CA LYS A 252 -37.29 31.88 -11.79
C LYS A 252 -37.14 30.37 -11.95
N VAL A 253 -36.24 29.73 -11.20
CA VAL A 253 -36.33 28.29 -10.87
C VAL A 253 -36.06 28.10 -9.38
N VAL A 254 -36.92 27.30 -8.76
CA VAL A 254 -37.12 27.13 -7.32
C VAL A 254 -36.19 26.05 -6.74
N VAL A 255 -35.42 26.48 -5.75
CA VAL A 255 -35.02 25.84 -4.47
C VAL A 255 -35.12 24.31 -4.31
N GLY A 256 -33.98 23.70 -4.02
CA GLY A 256 -33.80 22.50 -3.19
C GLY A 256 -32.30 22.39 -2.86
N GLY A 257 -31.82 22.82 -1.69
CA GLY A 257 -32.01 22.14 -0.41
C GLY A 257 -30.64 21.65 0.10
N ARG A 258 -29.88 22.53 0.74
CA ARG A 258 -28.78 22.17 1.65
C ARG A 258 -28.86 23.06 2.88
N ALA A 259 -28.91 22.42 4.04
CA ALA A 259 -29.14 23.05 5.33
C ALA A 259 -28.02 24.05 5.66
N SER A 260 -28.35 25.34 5.66
CA SER A 260 -27.55 26.36 6.34
C SER A 260 -27.73 26.19 7.84
N ILE A 261 -26.63 25.98 8.55
CA ILE A 261 -26.56 26.09 10.01
C ILE A 261 -26.77 27.58 10.32
N PRO A 262 -27.76 27.98 11.14
CA PRO A 262 -27.96 29.39 11.48
C PRO A 262 -26.79 29.90 12.33
N GLU A 263 -26.11 30.89 11.77
CA GLU A 263 -25.19 31.79 12.43
C GLU A 263 -26.02 32.70 13.37
N GLU A 264 -25.66 32.68 14.65
CA GLU A 264 -26.06 33.58 15.74
C GLU A 264 -27.56 33.62 16.13
N LEU A 265 -27.83 33.28 17.39
CA LEU A 265 -29.13 33.47 18.03
C LEU A 265 -29.42 34.98 18.13
N GLU A 266 -30.58 35.40 17.62
CA GLU A 266 -31.09 36.77 17.76
C GLU A 266 -31.06 37.23 19.24
N PRO A 267 -30.78 38.51 19.54
CA PRO A 267 -30.64 39.01 20.92
C PRO A 267 -31.83 38.68 21.83
N ASP A 268 -33.03 38.61 21.27
CA ASP A 268 -34.27 38.25 21.99
C ASP A 268 -34.33 36.77 22.41
N GLN A 269 -33.62 35.89 21.69
CA GLN A 269 -33.51 34.47 22.03
C GLN A 269 -32.48 34.23 23.15
N LEU A 270 -31.40 35.01 23.18
CA LEU A 270 -30.44 35.06 24.30
C LEU A 270 -31.10 35.55 25.59
N ALA A 271 -31.93 36.60 25.52
CA ALA A 271 -32.65 37.11 26.68
C ALA A 271 -33.59 36.06 27.31
N ARG A 272 -34.24 35.22 26.48
CA ARG A 272 -35.09 34.12 26.97
C ARG A 272 -34.28 33.02 27.66
N LEU A 273 -33.08 32.69 27.16
CA LEU A 273 -32.19 31.70 27.79
C LEU A 273 -31.59 32.21 29.11
N GLN A 274 -31.36 33.51 29.24
CA GLN A 274 -30.85 34.12 30.47
C GLN A 274 -31.91 34.10 31.58
N ASN A 275 -33.17 34.37 31.26
CA ASN A 275 -34.30 34.26 32.20
C ASN A 275 -34.56 32.80 32.64
N LEU A 276 -34.30 31.81 31.77
CA LEU A 276 -34.39 30.38 32.11
C LEU A 276 -33.28 29.93 33.07
N LYS A 277 -32.10 30.57 33.03
CA LYS A 277 -31.00 30.28 33.94
C LYS A 277 -31.24 30.85 35.35
N GLU A 278 -31.89 32.01 35.46
CA GLU A 278 -32.23 32.63 36.74
C GLU A 278 -33.44 32.00 37.43
N SER A 279 -34.32 31.31 36.68
CA SER A 279 -35.48 30.60 37.25
C SER A 279 -35.15 29.21 37.85
N ASN A 280 -33.91 28.73 37.72
CA ASN A 280 -33.47 27.41 38.19
C ASN A 280 -32.29 27.48 39.19
N ALA A 281 -32.02 28.67 39.75
CA ALA A 281 -31.16 28.91 40.90
C ALA A 281 -31.99 29.40 42.08
#